data_AF-A0A3N2B9H3-F1
#
_entry.id   AF-A0A3N2B9H3-F1
#
_cell.length_a   1.000
_cell.length_b   1.000
_cell.length_c   1.000
_cell.angle_alpha   90.00
_cell.angle_beta   90.00
_cell.angle_gamma   90.00
#
_symmetry.space_group_name_H-M   'P 1'
#
loop_
_entity.id
_entity.type
_entity.pdbx_description
1 polymer ?
#
loop_
_entity_poly.entity_id
_entity_poly.type
_entity_poly.pdbx_seq_one_letter_code
_entity_poly.pdbx_strand_id
1 'polypeptide(L)'
;MRSFPLRAGAQALFVTFLWSTSWVLISLGLDDLPPLTFAGLRYALGAVVLLAVVLWRSRVRQEVRHLDRREWFALVGLGVVMYALTQGAQFVAIALLPAATVSLVLAFTPVVVALSAALALAEPVGRRTTLGLALATAGACVYFVSGGGLGGGTAGLMVAVLGLLANAAASVLGRAVNAGSGLSPLTVTAVSMAVGAALLLAIGLPTQGLGNLTVSSASILAWLAVVNTAGAFLLWNHTQRTLTATASAAINNTMLVQVAILAWLLLDESLAPTQVVGVILVVAGTLAVQLGSVRGVRRPVRIPPLPEVRQLQRRLASAGVSSVVGGSALLASLGLIDRVRDWDLVTDGDPELVAQVVGQLGFPVQRRGPSGVFRTALCLTVAARDHEIDVLVGFQLAGPAGVVPIPAYPGARWQGLTMARPQEWELAYRLMGRPERATVLEDFMAGGEVGASDRRGSRNG
;
A
#
# COMPACT_ATOMS: atom_id res chain seq x y z
N MET A 1 8.49 21.94 -3.93
CA MET A 1 7.15 21.31 -3.84
C MET A 1 6.89 20.61 -5.16
N ARG A 2 6.77 19.27 -5.20
CA ARG A 2 6.44 18.56 -6.45
C ARG A 2 5.02 18.99 -6.85
N SER A 3 4.85 19.45 -8.08
CA SER A 3 3.55 19.84 -8.63
C SER A 3 2.54 18.71 -8.41
N PHE A 4 1.42 19.01 -7.76
CA PHE A 4 0.33 18.06 -7.64
C PHE A 4 -0.14 17.72 -9.06
N PRO A 5 -0.17 16.43 -9.48
CA PRO A 5 -0.60 16.08 -10.82
C PRO A 5 -2.10 16.34 -10.94
N LEU A 6 -2.47 17.57 -11.35
CA LEU A 6 -3.85 18.06 -11.45
C LEU A 6 -4.76 17.09 -12.21
N ARG A 7 -4.24 16.48 -13.28
CA ARG A 7 -4.96 15.47 -14.06
C ARG A 7 -5.28 14.21 -13.26
N ALA A 8 -4.33 13.68 -12.50
CA ALA A 8 -4.55 12.48 -11.69
C ALA A 8 -5.47 12.76 -10.50
N GLY A 9 -5.37 13.96 -9.90
CA GLY A 9 -6.30 14.41 -8.87
C GLY A 9 -7.74 14.53 -9.39
N ALA A 10 -7.93 15.16 -10.56
CA ALA A 10 -9.25 15.25 -11.19
C ALA A 10 -9.82 13.88 -11.56
N GLN A 11 -9.00 12.98 -12.10
CA GLN A 11 -9.40 11.59 -12.36
C GLN A 11 -9.82 10.87 -11.07
N ALA A 12 -9.07 11.03 -9.98
CA ALA A 12 -9.39 10.40 -8.71
C ALA A 12 -10.68 10.96 -8.09
N LEU A 13 -10.94 12.27 -8.21
CA LEU A 13 -12.20 12.89 -7.80
C LEU A 13 -13.39 12.41 -8.65
N PHE A 14 -13.18 12.24 -9.96
CA PHE A 14 -14.20 11.66 -10.82
C PHE A 14 -14.50 10.20 -10.43
N VAL A 15 -13.48 9.41 -10.10
CA VAL A 15 -13.68 8.05 -9.58
C VAL A 15 -14.46 8.05 -8.27
N THR A 16 -14.12 8.92 -7.31
CA THR A 16 -14.86 8.98 -6.05
C THR A 16 -16.30 9.41 -6.28
N PHE A 17 -16.55 10.32 -7.23
CA PHE A 17 -17.90 10.68 -7.64
C PHE A 17 -18.66 9.47 -8.21
N LEU A 18 -18.07 8.71 -9.15
CA LEU A 18 -18.67 7.47 -9.67
C LEU A 18 -18.98 6.49 -8.54
N TRP A 19 -18.04 6.29 -7.61
CA TRP A 19 -18.30 5.42 -6.46
C TRP A 19 -19.41 5.95 -5.56
N SER A 20 -19.48 7.26 -5.33
CA SER A 20 -20.55 7.89 -4.54
C SER A 20 -21.93 7.71 -5.20
N THR A 21 -22.04 7.83 -6.53
CA THR A 21 -23.31 7.52 -7.25
C THR A 21 -23.74 6.06 -7.08
N SER A 22 -22.80 5.15 -6.82
CA SER A 22 -23.14 3.75 -6.56
C SER A 22 -24.03 3.58 -5.35
N TRP A 23 -23.91 4.44 -4.34
CA TRP A 23 -24.69 4.32 -3.11
C TRP A 23 -26.17 4.57 -3.39
N VAL A 24 -26.47 5.61 -4.16
CA VAL A 24 -27.83 5.91 -4.64
C VAL A 24 -28.38 4.78 -5.50
N LEU A 25 -27.58 4.31 -6.47
CA LEU A 25 -27.98 3.22 -7.34
C LEU A 25 -28.17 1.89 -6.60
N ILE A 26 -27.41 1.64 -5.53
CA ILE A 26 -27.64 0.49 -4.65
C ILE A 26 -28.99 0.65 -3.97
N SER A 27 -29.28 1.79 -3.34
CA SER A 27 -30.58 2.02 -2.68
C SER A 27 -31.75 1.78 -3.63
N LEU A 28 -31.71 2.36 -4.84
CA LEU A 28 -32.76 2.16 -5.85
C LEU A 28 -32.85 0.71 -6.35
N GLY A 29 -31.73 0.02 -6.49
CA GLY A 29 -31.72 -1.38 -6.93
C GLY A 29 -32.19 -2.37 -5.86
N LEU A 30 -32.09 -2.00 -4.58
CA LEU A 30 -32.53 -2.83 -3.45
C LEU A 30 -34.06 -2.93 -3.33
N ASP A 31 -34.81 -2.05 -3.99
CA ASP A 31 -36.28 -2.15 -4.09
C ASP A 31 -36.71 -3.42 -4.85
N ASP A 32 -35.89 -3.84 -5.83
CA ASP A 32 -36.17 -4.96 -6.72
C ASP A 32 -35.34 -6.22 -6.40
N LEU A 33 -34.09 -6.04 -5.92
CA LEU A 33 -33.11 -7.10 -5.77
C LEU A 33 -32.66 -7.28 -4.31
N PRO A 34 -32.66 -8.52 -3.78
CA PRO A 34 -32.16 -8.77 -2.45
C PRO A 34 -30.67 -8.42 -2.29
N PRO A 35 -30.24 -7.96 -1.10
CA PRO A 35 -28.95 -7.30 -0.94
C PRO A 35 -27.73 -8.17 -1.25
N LEU A 36 -27.70 -9.43 -0.79
CA LEU A 36 -26.53 -10.31 -1.01
C LEU A 36 -26.50 -10.81 -2.45
N THR A 37 -27.65 -11.16 -3.03
CA THR A 37 -27.75 -11.52 -4.44
C THR A 37 -27.36 -10.34 -5.33
N PHE A 38 -27.84 -9.14 -5.04
CA PHE A 38 -27.51 -7.94 -5.79
C PHE A 38 -26.01 -7.61 -5.75
N ALA A 39 -25.40 -7.65 -4.56
CA ALA A 39 -23.96 -7.53 -4.41
C ALA A 39 -23.22 -8.60 -5.22
N GLY A 40 -23.62 -9.87 -5.08
CA GLY A 40 -23.05 -10.99 -5.80
C GLY A 40 -23.10 -10.82 -7.32
N LEU A 41 -24.26 -10.45 -7.87
CA LEU A 41 -24.44 -10.19 -9.30
C LEU A 41 -23.57 -9.03 -9.79
N ARG A 42 -23.51 -7.92 -9.03
CA ARG A 42 -22.69 -6.74 -9.37
C ARG A 42 -21.22 -7.12 -9.46
N TYR A 43 -20.69 -7.79 -8.44
CA TYR A 43 -19.28 -8.16 -8.40
C TYR A 43 -18.97 -9.33 -9.33
N ALA A 44 -19.93 -10.21 -9.63
CA ALA A 44 -19.75 -11.26 -10.63
C ALA A 44 -19.58 -10.65 -12.04
N LEU A 45 -20.48 -9.74 -12.43
CA LEU A 45 -20.37 -9.03 -13.70
C LEU A 45 -19.08 -8.19 -13.76
N GLY A 46 -18.75 -7.48 -12.68
CA GLY A 46 -17.48 -6.75 -12.58
C GLY A 46 -16.26 -7.67 -12.73
N ALA A 47 -16.27 -8.83 -12.08
CA ALA A 47 -15.21 -9.83 -12.18
C ALA A 47 -15.10 -10.39 -13.60
N VAL A 48 -16.22 -10.68 -14.27
CA VAL A 48 -16.22 -11.13 -15.68
C VAL A 48 -15.55 -10.10 -16.58
N VAL A 49 -15.90 -8.82 -16.44
CA VAL A 49 -15.27 -7.73 -17.22
C VAL A 49 -13.77 -7.64 -16.94
N LEU A 50 -13.36 -7.66 -15.67
CA LEU A 50 -11.94 -7.58 -15.30
C LEU A 50 -11.15 -8.82 -15.74
N LEU A 51 -11.74 -10.01 -15.63
CA LEU A 51 -11.13 -11.27 -16.10
C LEU A 51 -11.00 -11.29 -17.63
N ALA A 52 -11.96 -10.73 -18.37
CA ALA A 52 -11.81 -10.55 -19.82
C ALA A 52 -10.59 -9.67 -20.16
N VAL A 53 -10.37 -8.57 -19.42
CA VAL A 53 -9.19 -7.72 -19.57
C VAL A 53 -7.89 -8.47 -19.19
N VAL A 54 -7.93 -9.31 -18.15
CA VAL A 54 -6.80 -10.19 -17.77
C VAL A 54 -6.46 -11.16 -18.91
N LEU A 55 -7.46 -11.78 -19.53
CA LEU A 55 -7.26 -12.72 -20.63
C LEU A 55 -6.64 -12.05 -21.87
N TRP A 56 -7.00 -10.79 -22.15
CA TRP A 56 -6.42 -10.01 -23.23
C TRP A 56 -4.97 -9.56 -22.98
N ARG A 57 -4.53 -9.50 -21.71
CA ARG A 57 -3.17 -9.08 -21.36
C ARG A 57 -2.29 -10.28 -21.07
N SER A 58 -1.50 -10.70 -22.08
CA SER A 58 -0.64 -11.89 -22.02
C SER A 58 0.19 -12.02 -20.73
N ARG A 59 0.82 -10.94 -20.27
CA ARG A 59 1.60 -10.90 -19.02
C ARG A 59 0.74 -11.23 -17.79
N VAL A 60 -0.42 -10.61 -17.67
CA VAL A 60 -1.34 -10.77 -16.52
C VAL A 60 -2.00 -12.16 -16.55
N ARG A 61 -2.30 -12.66 -17.75
CA ARG A 61 -2.79 -14.03 -17.94
C ARG A 61 -1.78 -15.07 -17.43
N GLN A 62 -0.49 -14.86 -17.66
CA GLN A 62 0.55 -15.77 -17.16
C GLN A 62 0.69 -15.67 -15.63
N GLU A 63 0.57 -14.47 -15.04
CA GLU A 63 0.54 -14.30 -13.57
C GLU A 63 -0.54 -15.20 -12.95
N VAL A 64 -1.78 -15.13 -13.46
CA VAL A 64 -2.92 -15.89 -12.92
C VAL A 64 -2.71 -17.41 -13.07
N ARG A 65 -2.11 -17.86 -14.18
CA ARG A 65 -1.83 -19.28 -14.42
C ARG A 65 -0.76 -19.87 -13.51
N HIS A 66 0.13 -19.03 -13.00
CA HIS A 66 1.28 -19.45 -12.20
C HIS A 66 1.17 -19.03 -10.73
N LEU A 67 -0.03 -18.70 -10.26
CA LEU A 67 -0.28 -18.40 -8.85
C LEU A 67 0.10 -19.59 -7.97
N ASP A 68 0.97 -19.34 -7.00
CA ASP A 68 1.33 -20.35 -6.00
C ASP A 68 0.21 -20.52 -4.95
N ARG A 69 0.35 -21.53 -4.07
CA ARG A 69 -0.65 -21.82 -3.04
C ARG A 69 -0.82 -20.68 -2.04
N ARG A 70 0.26 -19.95 -1.73
CA ARG A 70 0.26 -18.85 -0.74
C ARG A 70 -0.43 -17.62 -1.33
N GLU A 71 -0.17 -17.32 -2.59
CA GLU A 71 -0.83 -16.27 -3.36
C GLU A 71 -2.33 -16.57 -3.50
N TRP A 72 -2.70 -17.81 -3.83
CA TRP A 72 -4.11 -18.22 -3.84
C TRP A 72 -4.79 -18.03 -2.49
N PHE A 73 -4.16 -18.48 -1.40
CA PHE A 73 -4.71 -18.30 -0.06
C PHE A 73 -4.88 -16.81 0.29
N ALA A 74 -3.90 -15.99 -0.07
CA ALA A 74 -3.95 -14.54 0.14
C ALA A 74 -5.07 -13.87 -0.67
N LEU A 75 -5.25 -14.26 -1.93
CA LEU A 75 -6.30 -13.72 -2.82
C LEU A 75 -7.70 -14.20 -2.41
N VAL A 76 -7.84 -15.45 -1.96
CA VAL A 76 -9.09 -15.98 -1.42
C VAL A 76 -9.45 -15.28 -0.12
N GLY A 77 -8.52 -15.15 0.81
CA GLY A 77 -8.73 -14.41 2.06
C GLY A 77 -9.11 -12.95 1.78
N LEU A 78 -8.46 -12.31 0.81
CA LEU A 78 -8.84 -10.96 0.39
C LEU A 78 -10.24 -10.93 -0.24
N GLY A 79 -10.60 -11.91 -1.07
CA GLY A 79 -11.93 -12.02 -1.67
C GLY A 79 -13.05 -12.15 -0.63
N VAL A 80 -12.82 -13.00 0.39
CA VAL A 80 -13.74 -13.20 1.52
C VAL A 80 -13.92 -11.89 2.28
N VAL A 81 -12.84 -11.24 2.72
CA VAL A 81 -12.94 -10.08 3.60
C VAL A 81 -13.36 -8.81 2.84
N MET A 82 -12.76 -8.56 1.68
CA MET A 82 -12.97 -7.32 0.93
C MET A 82 -14.26 -7.31 0.12
N TYR A 83 -14.67 -8.44 -0.45
CA TYR A 83 -15.85 -8.46 -1.32
C TYR A 83 -17.03 -9.14 -0.64
N ALA A 84 -16.88 -10.36 -0.13
CA ALA A 84 -18.02 -11.05 0.47
C ALA A 84 -18.48 -10.38 1.79
N LEU A 85 -17.57 -10.15 2.73
CA LEU A 85 -17.91 -9.60 4.03
C LEU A 85 -18.14 -8.08 3.96
N THR A 86 -17.17 -7.31 3.47
CA THR A 86 -17.29 -5.84 3.42
C THR A 86 -18.43 -5.39 2.50
N GLN A 87 -18.44 -5.83 1.24
CA GLN A 87 -19.47 -5.35 0.30
C GLN A 87 -20.84 -5.99 0.57
N GLY A 88 -20.88 -7.26 0.99
CA GLY A 88 -22.13 -7.88 1.44
C GLY A 88 -22.75 -7.13 2.62
N ALA A 89 -21.95 -6.84 3.65
CA ALA A 89 -22.40 -6.03 4.79
C ALA A 89 -22.82 -4.61 4.37
N GLN A 90 -22.11 -3.97 3.43
CA GLN A 90 -22.52 -2.66 2.91
C GLN A 90 -23.91 -2.71 2.27
N PHE A 91 -24.18 -3.68 1.39
CA PHE A 91 -25.49 -3.79 0.73
C PHE A 91 -26.60 -4.08 1.75
N VAL A 92 -26.36 -4.99 2.69
CA VAL A 92 -27.33 -5.28 3.76
C VAL A 92 -27.54 -4.06 4.66
N ALA A 93 -26.49 -3.30 4.97
CA ALA A 93 -26.61 -2.10 5.77
C ALA A 93 -27.41 -1.01 5.05
N ILE A 94 -27.22 -0.79 3.75
CA ILE A 94 -27.99 0.18 2.96
C ILE A 94 -29.45 -0.25 2.83
N ALA A 95 -29.74 -1.56 2.82
CA ALA A 95 -31.12 -2.05 2.87
C ALA A 95 -31.83 -1.78 4.21
N LEU A 96 -31.07 -1.48 5.27
CA LEU A 96 -31.58 -1.30 6.63
C LEU A 96 -31.45 0.13 7.16
N LEU A 97 -30.64 0.96 6.52
CA LEU A 97 -30.29 2.31 6.96
C LEU A 97 -30.13 3.25 5.76
N PRO A 98 -30.36 4.56 5.97
CA PRO A 98 -30.05 5.58 4.97
C PRO A 98 -28.60 5.47 4.48
N ALA A 99 -28.38 5.69 3.18
CA ALA A 99 -27.05 5.61 2.57
C ALA A 99 -26.07 6.59 3.22
N ALA A 100 -26.55 7.78 3.60
CA ALA A 100 -25.76 8.76 4.35
C ALA A 100 -25.27 8.22 5.71
N THR A 101 -26.09 7.45 6.43
CA THR A 101 -25.72 6.85 7.72
C THR A 101 -24.68 5.74 7.55
N VAL A 102 -24.86 4.84 6.59
CA VAL A 102 -23.90 3.75 6.33
C VAL A 102 -22.54 4.32 5.89
N SER A 103 -22.54 5.34 5.03
CA SER A 103 -21.30 5.97 4.59
C SER A 103 -20.55 6.68 5.73
N LEU A 104 -21.26 7.31 6.68
CA LEU A 104 -20.66 7.89 7.89
C LEU A 104 -20.00 6.83 8.76
N VAL A 105 -20.63 5.67 8.97
CA VAL A 105 -20.03 4.56 9.73
C VAL A 105 -18.75 4.06 9.04
N LEU A 106 -18.80 3.81 7.73
CA LEU A 106 -17.61 3.36 7.00
C LEU A 106 -16.49 4.41 6.94
N ALA A 107 -16.78 5.70 7.09
CA ALA A 107 -15.77 6.75 7.15
C ALA A 107 -14.81 6.60 8.35
N PHE A 108 -15.16 5.80 9.36
CA PHE A 108 -14.26 5.45 10.47
C PHE A 108 -13.21 4.40 10.11
N THR A 109 -13.20 3.86 8.90
CA THR A 109 -12.18 2.88 8.46
C THR A 109 -10.73 3.30 8.79
N PRO A 110 -10.25 4.51 8.44
CA PRO A 110 -8.91 4.96 8.83
C PRO A 110 -8.68 5.00 10.34
N VAL A 111 -9.70 5.27 11.14
CA VAL A 111 -9.63 5.25 12.60
C VAL A 111 -9.37 3.85 13.11
N VAL A 112 -10.18 2.87 12.66
CA VAL A 112 -10.02 1.47 13.03
C VAL A 112 -8.65 0.95 12.60
N VAL A 113 -8.23 1.24 11.37
CA VAL A 113 -6.90 0.86 10.85
C VAL A 113 -5.77 1.43 11.71
N ALA A 114 -5.84 2.72 12.08
CA ALA A 114 -4.80 3.36 12.88
C ALA A 114 -4.72 2.75 14.30
N LEU A 115 -5.87 2.46 14.92
CA LEU A 115 -5.94 1.82 16.23
C LEU A 115 -5.42 0.38 16.17
N SER A 116 -5.83 -0.42 15.18
CA SER A 116 -5.32 -1.78 14.98
C SER A 116 -3.81 -1.79 14.78
N ALA A 117 -3.26 -0.83 14.01
CA ALA A 117 -1.83 -0.70 13.81
C ALA A 117 -1.08 -0.34 15.12
N ALA A 118 -1.61 0.62 15.90
CA ALA A 118 -1.01 1.00 17.17
C ALA A 118 -1.01 -0.16 18.18
N LEU A 119 -2.10 -0.93 18.25
CA LEU A 119 -2.21 -2.12 19.09
C LEU A 119 -1.24 -3.22 18.64
N ALA A 120 -1.17 -3.51 17.34
CA ALA A 120 -0.29 -4.54 16.80
C ALA A 120 1.20 -4.22 16.96
N LEU A 121 1.57 -2.93 16.95
CA LEU A 121 2.95 -2.46 17.09
C LEU A 121 3.32 -2.12 18.55
N ALA A 122 2.37 -2.18 19.49
CA ALA A 122 2.53 -1.66 20.85
C ALA A 122 3.07 -0.22 20.91
N GLU A 123 2.72 0.60 19.92
CA GLU A 123 3.25 1.95 19.75
C GLU A 123 2.24 3.03 20.17
N PRO A 124 2.68 4.10 20.83
CA PRO A 124 1.79 5.18 21.24
C PRO A 124 1.26 5.95 20.03
N VAL A 125 -0.05 6.19 20.05
CA VAL A 125 -0.74 6.99 19.04
C VAL A 125 -0.30 8.45 19.14
N GLY A 126 0.06 9.07 18.02
CA GLY A 126 0.50 10.47 18.00
C GLY A 126 -0.63 11.45 18.33
N ARG A 127 -0.30 12.63 18.89
CA ARG A 127 -1.27 13.68 19.31
C ARG A 127 -2.30 14.05 18.24
N ARG A 128 -1.90 14.11 16.97
CA ARG A 128 -2.81 14.42 15.84
C ARG A 128 -3.86 13.32 15.65
N THR A 129 -3.44 12.06 15.73
CA THR A 129 -4.34 10.91 15.62
C THR A 129 -5.28 10.83 16.82
N THR A 130 -4.82 11.14 18.04
CA THR A 130 -5.68 11.23 19.23
C THR A 130 -6.74 12.33 19.09
N LEU A 131 -6.34 13.53 18.67
CA LEU A 131 -7.28 14.63 18.44
C LEU A 131 -8.27 14.32 17.30
N GLY A 132 -7.79 13.70 16.22
CA GLY A 132 -8.65 13.27 15.12
C GLY A 132 -9.66 12.20 15.54
N LEU A 133 -9.24 11.24 16.38
CA LEU A 133 -10.13 10.24 16.97
C LEU A 133 -11.21 10.90 17.82
N ALA A 134 -10.83 11.80 18.73
CA ALA A 134 -11.78 12.53 19.57
C ALA A 134 -12.78 13.33 18.73
N LEU A 135 -12.30 14.01 17.69
CA LEU A 135 -13.14 14.81 16.78
C LEU A 135 -14.11 13.94 15.97
N ALA A 136 -13.63 12.81 15.44
CA ALA A 136 -14.47 11.87 14.70
C ALA A 136 -15.56 11.29 15.60
N THR A 137 -15.20 10.80 16.79
CA THR A 137 -16.16 10.27 17.78
C THR A 137 -17.18 11.32 18.19
N ALA A 138 -16.76 12.56 18.47
CA ALA A 138 -17.68 13.65 18.79
C ALA A 138 -18.65 13.92 17.62
N GLY A 139 -18.15 13.92 16.38
CA GLY A 139 -18.98 14.07 15.17
C GLY A 139 -20.04 12.96 15.02
N ALA A 140 -19.66 11.71 15.27
CA ALA A 140 -20.62 10.60 15.27
C ALA A 140 -21.68 10.76 16.37
N CYS A 141 -21.27 11.13 17.59
CA CYS A 141 -22.23 11.41 18.67
C CYS A 141 -23.22 12.50 18.28
N VAL A 142 -22.75 13.63 17.72
CA VAL A 142 -23.60 14.72 17.25
C VAL A 142 -24.60 14.24 16.18
N TYR A 143 -24.12 13.42 15.23
CA TYR A 143 -24.95 12.86 14.16
C TYR A 143 -26.08 11.97 14.69
N PHE A 144 -25.76 11.01 15.58
CA PHE A 144 -26.74 10.03 16.06
C PHE A 144 -27.67 10.57 17.15
N VAL A 145 -27.22 11.49 18.00
CA VAL A 145 -28.07 12.10 19.05
C VAL A 145 -29.19 12.95 18.44
N SER A 146 -28.92 13.63 17.33
CA SER A 146 -29.89 14.52 16.70
C SER A 146 -30.93 13.81 15.81
N GLY A 147 -30.67 12.57 15.41
CA GLY A 147 -31.52 11.80 14.50
C GLY A 147 -32.71 11.08 15.17
N GLY A 148 -33.06 11.42 16.42
CA GLY A 148 -34.12 10.71 17.17
C GLY A 148 -33.67 9.41 17.86
N GLY A 149 -32.35 9.16 17.94
CA GLY A 149 -31.77 7.97 18.57
C GLY A 149 -31.64 6.75 17.65
N LEU A 150 -31.20 5.61 18.20
CA LEU A 150 -31.01 4.33 17.47
C LEU A 150 -32.32 3.57 17.16
N GLY A 151 -33.47 4.22 17.34
CA GLY A 151 -34.79 3.58 17.39
C GLY A 151 -35.22 2.96 16.06
N GLY A 152 -34.91 1.68 15.88
CA GLY A 152 -35.29 0.85 14.73
C GLY A 152 -34.12 0.35 13.88
N GLY A 153 -32.95 1.02 13.96
CA GLY A 153 -31.79 0.78 13.10
C GLY A 153 -30.64 -0.01 13.73
N THR A 154 -30.82 -0.62 14.91
CA THR A 154 -29.72 -1.30 15.63
C THR A 154 -29.12 -2.46 14.85
N ALA A 155 -29.95 -3.29 14.21
CA ALA A 155 -29.49 -4.37 13.35
C ALA A 155 -28.69 -3.83 12.15
N GLY A 156 -29.21 -2.80 11.47
CA GLY A 156 -28.51 -2.13 10.38
C GLY A 156 -27.17 -1.53 10.82
N LEU A 157 -27.11 -0.94 12.02
CA LEU A 157 -25.88 -0.37 12.57
C LEU A 157 -24.87 -1.47 12.94
N MET A 158 -25.32 -2.60 13.50
CA MET A 158 -24.46 -3.75 13.76
C MET A 158 -23.84 -4.29 12.46
N VAL A 159 -24.65 -4.41 11.39
CA VAL A 159 -24.16 -4.81 10.07
C VAL A 159 -23.19 -3.76 9.49
N ALA A 160 -23.49 -2.47 9.63
CA ALA A 160 -22.60 -1.40 9.18
C ALA A 160 -21.26 -1.39 9.93
N VAL A 161 -21.27 -1.63 11.25
CA VAL A 161 -20.06 -1.77 12.07
C VAL A 161 -19.27 -3.02 11.68
N LEU A 162 -19.94 -4.15 11.43
CA LEU A 162 -19.28 -5.34 10.89
C LEU A 162 -18.62 -5.04 9.54
N GLY A 163 -19.33 -4.32 8.65
CA GLY A 163 -18.79 -3.83 7.38
C GLY A 163 -17.59 -2.90 7.56
N LEU A 164 -17.61 -2.00 8.55
CA LEU A 164 -16.49 -1.12 8.90
C LEU A 164 -15.26 -1.92 9.35
N LEU A 165 -15.44 -2.89 10.25
CA LEU A 165 -14.35 -3.74 10.73
C LEU A 165 -13.78 -4.60 9.59
N ALA A 166 -14.65 -5.18 8.76
CA ALA A 166 -14.26 -5.92 7.58
C ALA A 166 -13.51 -5.05 6.57
N ASN A 167 -13.94 -3.80 6.35
CA ASN A 167 -13.28 -2.86 5.45
C ASN A 167 -11.90 -2.45 5.96
N ALA A 168 -11.75 -2.25 7.27
CA ALA A 168 -10.46 -2.00 7.90
C ALA A 168 -9.51 -3.19 7.76
N ALA A 169 -10.01 -4.41 8.00
CA ALA A 169 -9.26 -5.65 7.80
C ALA A 169 -8.86 -5.84 6.32
N ALA A 170 -9.80 -5.64 5.38
CA ALA A 170 -9.57 -5.68 3.94
C ALA A 170 -8.51 -4.65 3.51
N SER A 171 -8.53 -3.44 4.09
CA SER A 171 -7.55 -2.40 3.82
C SER A 171 -6.14 -2.80 4.26
N VAL A 172 -6.00 -3.44 5.42
CA VAL A 172 -4.71 -3.94 5.93
C VAL A 172 -4.23 -5.14 5.10
N LEU A 173 -5.10 -6.12 4.90
CA LEU A 173 -4.81 -7.33 4.13
C LEU A 173 -4.46 -6.99 2.67
N GLY A 174 -5.26 -6.15 2.02
CA GLY A 174 -5.03 -5.70 0.65
C GLY A 174 -3.68 -5.01 0.48
N ARG A 175 -3.26 -4.17 1.45
CA ARG A 175 -1.91 -3.59 1.43
C ARG A 175 -0.81 -4.66 1.56
N ALA A 176 -0.97 -5.60 2.47
CA ALA A 176 0.00 -6.69 2.66
C ALA A 176 0.12 -7.56 1.40
N VAL A 177 -1.00 -7.92 0.76
CA VAL A 177 -1.02 -8.70 -0.48
C VAL A 177 -0.36 -7.93 -1.62
N ASN A 178 -0.73 -6.67 -1.83
CA ASN A 178 -0.13 -5.85 -2.90
C ASN A 178 1.37 -5.60 -2.69
N ALA A 179 1.83 -5.45 -1.45
CA ALA A 179 3.24 -5.23 -1.15
C ALA A 179 4.09 -6.51 -1.21
N GLY A 180 3.52 -7.67 -0.84
CA GLY A 180 4.26 -8.91 -0.65
C GLY A 180 4.23 -9.89 -1.83
N SER A 181 3.23 -9.84 -2.71
CA SER A 181 3.04 -10.84 -3.76
C SER A 181 3.73 -10.51 -5.09
N GLY A 182 4.02 -9.24 -5.37
CA GLY A 182 4.53 -8.82 -6.69
C GLY A 182 3.53 -8.98 -7.84
N LEU A 183 2.28 -9.36 -7.54
CA LEU A 183 1.19 -9.49 -8.50
C LEU A 183 0.74 -8.11 -9.01
N SER A 184 0.26 -8.06 -10.25
CA SER A 184 -0.34 -6.83 -10.74
C SER A 184 -1.64 -6.49 -9.97
N PRO A 185 -1.94 -5.21 -9.69
CA PRO A 185 -3.18 -4.81 -9.01
C PRO A 185 -4.44 -5.32 -9.72
N LEU A 186 -4.39 -5.44 -11.05
CA LEU A 186 -5.48 -6.00 -11.84
C LEU A 186 -5.71 -7.48 -11.50
N THR A 187 -4.66 -8.31 -11.39
CA THR A 187 -4.77 -9.71 -10.95
C THR A 187 -5.38 -9.80 -9.56
N VAL A 188 -4.84 -9.00 -8.61
CA VAL A 188 -5.33 -9.00 -7.22
C VAL A 188 -6.81 -8.67 -7.18
N THR A 189 -7.25 -7.59 -7.83
CA THR A 189 -8.65 -7.17 -7.89
C THR A 189 -9.53 -8.20 -8.59
N ALA A 190 -9.15 -8.68 -9.79
CA ALA A 190 -9.99 -9.57 -10.57
C ALA A 190 -10.23 -10.92 -9.88
N VAL A 191 -9.18 -11.54 -9.33
CA VAL A 191 -9.28 -12.85 -8.67
C VAL A 191 -10.01 -12.75 -7.33
N SER A 192 -9.65 -11.77 -6.49
CA SER A 192 -10.33 -11.60 -5.20
C SER A 192 -11.81 -11.19 -5.36
N MET A 193 -12.13 -10.35 -6.35
CA MET A 193 -13.52 -10.00 -6.69
C MET A 193 -14.30 -11.23 -7.16
N ALA A 194 -13.72 -12.08 -8.01
CA ALA A 194 -14.36 -13.31 -8.47
C ALA A 194 -14.68 -14.26 -7.30
N VAL A 195 -13.73 -14.43 -6.37
CA VAL A 195 -13.95 -15.26 -5.16
C VAL A 195 -15.07 -14.70 -4.30
N GLY A 196 -15.05 -13.40 -4.01
CA GLY A 196 -16.08 -12.77 -3.19
C GLY A 196 -17.46 -12.79 -3.86
N ALA A 197 -17.53 -12.57 -5.17
CA ALA A 197 -18.76 -12.66 -5.94
C ALA A 197 -19.35 -14.07 -5.90
N ALA A 198 -18.52 -15.10 -6.06
CA ALA A 198 -18.96 -16.49 -5.97
C ALA A 198 -19.55 -16.82 -4.60
N LEU A 199 -18.91 -16.36 -3.51
CA LEU A 199 -19.42 -16.55 -2.15
C LEU A 199 -20.72 -15.79 -1.91
N LEU A 200 -20.82 -14.54 -2.35
CA LEU A 200 -22.04 -13.75 -2.24
C LEU A 200 -23.21 -14.40 -2.98
N LEU A 201 -22.99 -14.91 -4.19
CA LEU A 201 -24.02 -15.62 -4.95
C LEU A 201 -24.37 -16.97 -4.32
N ALA A 202 -23.38 -17.71 -3.83
CA ALA A 202 -23.60 -18.99 -3.15
C ALA A 202 -24.43 -18.86 -1.87
N ILE A 203 -24.34 -17.72 -1.19
CA ILE A 203 -25.16 -17.42 0.00
C ILE A 203 -26.48 -16.75 -0.41
N GLY A 204 -26.43 -15.73 -1.27
CA GLY A 204 -27.57 -14.90 -1.63
C GLY A 204 -28.64 -15.64 -2.42
N LEU A 205 -28.27 -16.41 -3.45
CA LEU A 205 -29.26 -17.11 -4.28
C LEU A 205 -30.10 -18.11 -3.48
N PRO A 206 -29.53 -18.98 -2.61
CA PRO A 206 -30.33 -19.92 -1.82
C PRO A 206 -31.11 -19.26 -0.68
N THR A 207 -30.60 -18.18 -0.08
CA THR A 207 -31.22 -17.55 1.11
C THR A 207 -32.22 -16.44 0.78
N GLN A 208 -32.02 -15.75 -0.34
CA GLN A 208 -32.79 -14.55 -0.72
C GLN A 208 -33.45 -14.67 -2.10
N GLY A 209 -33.02 -15.63 -2.93
CA GLY A 209 -33.46 -15.76 -4.31
C GLY A 209 -32.84 -14.71 -5.24
N LEU A 210 -33.32 -14.69 -6.49
CA LEU A 210 -32.87 -13.74 -7.52
C LEU A 210 -33.44 -12.33 -7.37
N GLY A 211 -34.57 -12.19 -6.68
CA GLY A 211 -35.36 -10.96 -6.70
C GLY A 211 -36.16 -10.78 -7.99
N ASN A 212 -36.67 -9.57 -8.21
CA ASN A 212 -37.39 -9.20 -9.42
C ASN A 212 -36.45 -8.47 -10.38
N LEU A 213 -35.99 -9.17 -11.42
CA LEU A 213 -35.13 -8.58 -12.45
C LEU A 213 -35.97 -7.78 -13.45
N THR A 214 -36.32 -6.56 -13.07
CA THR A 214 -36.94 -5.57 -13.95
C THR A 214 -35.91 -4.99 -14.93
N VAL A 215 -36.37 -4.37 -16.02
CA VAL A 215 -35.47 -3.64 -16.94
C VAL A 215 -34.71 -2.54 -16.21
N SER A 216 -35.34 -1.90 -15.22
CA SER A 216 -34.73 -0.88 -14.38
C SER A 216 -33.59 -1.45 -13.53
N SER A 217 -33.85 -2.48 -12.72
CA SER A 217 -32.85 -3.08 -11.84
C SER A 217 -31.72 -3.76 -12.63
N ALA A 218 -32.00 -4.35 -13.78
CA ALA A 218 -30.99 -4.88 -14.69
C ALA A 218 -30.08 -3.77 -15.26
N SER A 219 -30.65 -2.61 -15.61
CA SER A 219 -29.88 -1.45 -16.11
C SER A 219 -29.00 -0.84 -15.01
N ILE A 220 -29.53 -0.71 -13.80
CA ILE A 220 -28.79 -0.29 -12.61
C ILE A 220 -27.62 -1.24 -12.34
N LEU A 221 -27.90 -2.55 -12.34
CA LEU A 221 -26.89 -3.60 -12.14
C LEU A 221 -25.78 -3.54 -13.20
N ALA A 222 -26.14 -3.41 -14.48
CA ALA A 222 -25.18 -3.29 -15.57
C ALA A 222 -24.30 -2.04 -15.40
N TRP A 223 -24.89 -0.88 -15.08
CA TRP A 223 -24.15 0.35 -14.83
C TRP A 223 -23.20 0.21 -13.63
N LEU A 224 -23.70 -0.33 -12.51
CA LEU A 224 -22.91 -0.57 -11.31
C LEU A 224 -21.71 -1.50 -11.57
N ALA A 225 -21.91 -2.56 -12.36
CA ALA A 225 -20.87 -3.53 -12.66
C ALA A 225 -19.82 -2.98 -13.65
N VAL A 226 -20.26 -2.33 -14.73
CA VAL A 226 -19.35 -1.88 -15.80
C VAL A 226 -18.70 -0.55 -15.45
N VAL A 227 -19.49 0.46 -15.09
CA VAL A 227 -18.99 1.83 -14.89
C VAL A 227 -18.42 2.00 -13.49
N ASN A 228 -19.24 1.73 -12.46
CA ASN A 228 -18.86 2.03 -11.07
C ASN A 228 -17.93 0.97 -10.46
N THR A 229 -17.86 -0.23 -11.05
CA THR A 229 -16.96 -1.29 -10.60
C THR A 229 -15.78 -1.40 -11.57
N ALA A 230 -15.91 -2.07 -12.71
CA ALA A 230 -14.75 -2.33 -13.58
C ALA A 230 -14.05 -1.05 -14.07
N GLY A 231 -14.80 -0.10 -14.64
CA GLY A 231 -14.26 1.15 -15.18
C GLY A 231 -13.62 2.03 -14.10
N ALA A 232 -14.33 2.26 -13.00
CA ALA A 232 -13.83 3.04 -11.87
C ALA A 232 -12.59 2.40 -11.23
N PHE A 233 -12.54 1.06 -11.07
CA PHE A 233 -11.34 0.38 -10.56
C PHE A 233 -10.15 0.50 -11.52
N LEU A 234 -10.36 0.43 -12.84
CA LEU A 234 -9.28 0.62 -13.82
C LEU A 234 -8.73 2.05 -13.74
N LEU A 235 -9.60 3.06 -13.64
CA LEU A 235 -9.21 4.45 -13.53
C LEU A 235 -8.53 4.74 -12.18
N TRP A 236 -9.05 4.23 -11.08
CA TRP A 236 -8.40 4.34 -9.76
C TRP A 236 -7.01 3.73 -9.76
N ASN A 237 -6.86 2.51 -10.28
CA ASN A 237 -5.56 1.87 -10.39
C ASN A 237 -4.56 2.69 -11.24
N HIS A 238 -5.05 3.44 -12.22
CA HIS A 238 -4.23 4.39 -12.97
C HIS A 238 -3.78 5.57 -12.10
N THR A 239 -4.68 6.18 -11.33
CA THR A 239 -4.34 7.32 -10.45
C THR A 239 -3.34 6.94 -9.37
N GLN A 240 -3.42 5.71 -8.83
CA GLN A 240 -2.49 5.18 -7.82
C GLN A 240 -1.03 5.10 -8.29
N ARG A 241 -0.76 5.17 -9.60
CA ARG A 241 0.62 5.21 -10.14
C ARG A 241 1.32 6.55 -9.90
N THR A 242 0.55 7.60 -9.63
CA THR A 242 1.06 8.98 -9.54
C THR A 242 0.70 9.65 -8.22
N LEU A 243 -0.50 9.39 -7.69
CA LEU A 243 -0.94 9.94 -6.42
C LEU A 243 -0.26 9.24 -5.25
N THR A 244 0.08 10.02 -4.23
CA THR A 244 0.56 9.48 -2.96
C THR A 244 -0.59 8.80 -2.21
N ALA A 245 -0.29 7.87 -1.31
CA ALA A 245 -1.30 7.24 -0.47
C ALA A 245 -2.11 8.27 0.33
N THR A 246 -1.46 9.32 0.85
CA THR A 246 -2.12 10.41 1.58
C THR A 246 -3.07 11.22 0.69
N ALA A 247 -2.66 11.59 -0.53
CA ALA A 247 -3.52 12.31 -1.46
C ALA A 247 -4.74 11.46 -1.86
N SER A 248 -4.51 10.18 -2.13
CA SER A 248 -5.56 9.22 -2.49
C SER A 248 -6.56 9.03 -1.35
N ALA A 249 -6.08 8.94 -0.11
CA ALA A 249 -6.92 8.84 1.09
C ALA A 249 -7.76 10.10 1.32
N ALA A 250 -7.17 11.30 1.16
CA ALA A 250 -7.90 12.56 1.28
C ALA A 250 -8.99 12.69 0.21
N ILE A 251 -8.69 12.32 -1.04
CA ILE A 251 -9.68 12.30 -2.13
C ILE A 251 -10.78 11.28 -1.83
N ASN A 252 -10.45 10.08 -1.36
CA ASN A 252 -11.45 9.07 -1.00
C ASN A 252 -12.40 9.55 0.13
N ASN A 253 -11.89 10.32 1.09
CA ASN A 253 -12.71 10.91 2.17
C ASN A 253 -13.82 11.84 1.64
N THR A 254 -13.63 12.46 0.46
CA THR A 254 -14.68 13.28 -0.17
C THR A 254 -15.96 12.50 -0.49
N MET A 255 -15.88 11.17 -0.59
CA MET A 255 -17.06 10.32 -0.83
C MET A 255 -18.11 10.50 0.26
N LEU A 256 -17.75 10.70 1.53
CA LEU A 256 -18.73 10.89 2.59
C LEU A 256 -19.65 12.09 2.31
N VAL A 257 -19.07 13.21 1.86
CA VAL A 257 -19.82 14.43 1.51
C VAL A 257 -20.59 14.22 0.20
N GLN A 258 -19.98 13.60 -0.80
CA GLN A 258 -20.63 13.33 -2.09
C GLN A 258 -21.84 12.40 -1.93
N VAL A 259 -21.73 11.33 -1.13
CA VAL A 259 -22.83 10.40 -0.85
C VAL A 259 -23.97 11.14 -0.15
N ALA A 260 -23.69 11.95 0.88
CA ALA A 260 -24.72 12.73 1.56
C ALA A 260 -25.47 13.68 0.62
N ILE A 261 -24.75 14.40 -0.26
CA ILE A 261 -25.36 15.30 -1.26
C ILE A 261 -26.20 14.52 -2.27
N LEU A 262 -25.67 13.41 -2.81
CA LEU A 262 -26.36 12.61 -3.82
C LEU A 262 -27.60 11.91 -3.23
N ALA A 263 -27.52 11.43 -2.00
CA ALA A 263 -28.66 10.83 -1.29
C ALA A 263 -29.75 11.87 -1.03
N TRP A 264 -29.39 13.09 -0.63
CA TRP A 264 -30.35 14.17 -0.48
C TRP A 264 -31.05 14.53 -1.80
N LEU A 265 -30.31 14.61 -2.90
CA LEU A 265 -30.84 15.02 -4.20
C LEU A 265 -31.67 13.94 -4.92
N LEU A 266 -31.36 12.66 -4.70
CA LEU A 266 -31.87 11.55 -5.52
C LEU A 266 -32.68 10.52 -4.74
N LEU A 267 -32.55 10.47 -3.41
CA LEU A 267 -33.28 9.55 -2.53
C LEU A 267 -34.18 10.29 -1.52
N ASP A 268 -34.25 11.63 -1.62
CA ASP A 268 -34.92 12.49 -0.64
C ASP A 268 -34.41 12.29 0.82
N GLU A 269 -33.19 11.77 1.00
CA GLU A 269 -32.55 11.61 2.30
C GLU A 269 -32.08 12.97 2.84
N SER A 270 -32.95 13.69 3.54
CA SER A 270 -32.58 14.96 4.17
C SER A 270 -31.80 14.77 5.47
N LEU A 271 -30.71 15.53 5.63
CA LEU A 271 -29.94 15.58 6.87
C LEU A 271 -30.36 16.80 7.68
N ALA A 272 -30.62 16.60 8.97
CA ALA A 272 -30.80 17.70 9.90
C ALA A 272 -29.52 18.57 9.97
N PRO A 273 -29.62 19.88 10.23
CA PRO A 273 -28.45 20.76 10.33
C PRO A 273 -27.37 20.25 11.30
N THR A 274 -27.79 19.61 12.40
CA THR A 274 -26.90 18.98 13.38
C THR A 274 -26.22 17.71 12.82
N GLN A 275 -26.91 16.92 12.00
CA GLN A 275 -26.29 15.80 11.29
C GLN A 275 -25.23 16.29 10.28
N VAL A 276 -25.46 17.42 9.61
CA VAL A 276 -24.45 18.05 8.74
C VAL A 276 -23.20 18.44 9.54
N VAL A 277 -23.37 19.04 10.74
CA VAL A 277 -22.25 19.32 11.64
C VAL A 277 -21.52 18.03 12.04
N GLY A 278 -22.26 16.97 12.36
CA GLY A 278 -21.69 15.65 12.65
C GLY A 278 -20.83 15.10 11.51
N VAL A 279 -21.33 15.16 10.28
CA VAL A 279 -20.58 14.76 9.06
C VAL A 279 -19.29 15.58 8.92
N ILE A 280 -19.35 16.91 9.07
CA ILE A 280 -18.17 17.79 8.97
C ILE A 280 -17.11 17.40 10.01
N LEU A 281 -17.52 17.15 11.26
CA LEU A 281 -16.63 16.74 12.34
C LEU A 281 -16.01 15.36 12.06
N VAL A 282 -16.78 14.41 11.53
CA VAL A 282 -16.26 13.08 11.12
C VAL A 282 -15.23 13.21 10.00
N VAL A 283 -15.50 13.99 8.95
CA VAL A 283 -14.55 14.26 7.85
C VAL A 283 -13.26 14.87 8.41
N ALA A 284 -13.37 15.92 9.22
CA ALA A 284 -12.22 16.59 9.80
C ALA A 284 -11.41 15.65 10.72
N GLY A 285 -12.08 14.86 11.57
CA GLY A 285 -11.45 13.93 12.49
C GLY A 285 -10.73 12.78 11.79
N THR A 286 -11.39 12.15 10.81
CA THR A 286 -10.82 11.05 10.02
C THR A 286 -9.65 11.53 9.15
N LEU A 287 -9.72 12.73 8.58
CA LEU A 287 -8.60 13.34 7.88
C LEU A 287 -7.44 13.64 8.84
N ALA A 288 -7.69 14.16 10.04
CA ALA A 288 -6.66 14.39 11.05
C ALA A 288 -5.98 13.09 11.49
N VAL A 289 -6.72 11.97 11.57
CA VAL A 289 -6.18 10.63 11.81
C VAL A 289 -5.28 10.18 10.66
N GLN A 290 -5.72 10.33 9.41
CA GLN A 290 -4.95 9.95 8.21
C GLN A 290 -3.67 10.79 8.03
N LEU A 291 -3.71 12.06 8.44
CA LEU A 291 -2.54 12.96 8.44
C LEU A 291 -1.66 12.79 9.69
N GLY A 292 -2.18 12.11 10.70
CA GLY A 292 -1.44 11.71 11.89
C GLY A 292 -0.56 10.49 11.61
N SER A 293 0.58 10.42 12.29
CA SER A 293 1.47 9.26 12.24
C SER A 293 1.31 8.43 13.51
N VAL A 294 1.13 7.12 13.38
CA VAL A 294 1.46 6.18 14.46
C VAL A 294 2.96 6.29 14.69
N ARG A 295 3.38 6.57 15.93
CA ARG A 295 4.78 6.83 16.25
C ARG A 295 5.57 5.52 16.23
N GLY A 296 6.23 5.25 15.11
CA GLY A 296 7.20 4.15 14.99
C GLY A 296 7.00 3.25 13.76
N VAL A 297 5.92 3.44 12.98
CA VAL A 297 5.86 2.99 11.58
C VAL A 297 7.04 3.61 10.82
N ARG A 298 8.12 2.83 10.68
CA ARG A 298 9.32 3.22 9.94
C ARG A 298 8.87 3.69 8.56
N ARG A 299 9.22 4.93 8.21
CA ARG A 299 8.95 5.45 6.87
C ARG A 299 9.49 4.45 5.86
N PRO A 300 8.75 4.14 4.78
CA PRO A 300 9.26 3.24 3.75
C PRO A 300 10.61 3.78 3.28
N VAL A 301 11.64 2.94 3.37
CA VAL A 301 13.00 3.31 2.96
C VAL A 301 12.94 3.74 1.50
N ARG A 302 13.38 4.97 1.22
CA ARG A 302 13.52 5.44 -0.15
C ARG A 302 14.75 4.76 -0.76
N ILE A 303 14.52 3.87 -1.71
CA ILE A 303 15.59 3.11 -2.39
C ILE A 303 15.66 3.48 -3.88
N PRO A 304 16.85 3.46 -4.49
CA PRO A 304 16.96 3.48 -5.95
C PRO A 304 16.32 2.21 -6.56
N PRO A 305 16.07 2.18 -7.88
CA PRO A 305 15.52 1.01 -8.55
C PRO A 305 16.26 -0.30 -8.20
N LEU A 306 15.50 -1.35 -7.91
CA LEU A 306 15.99 -2.68 -7.52
C LEU A 306 16.31 -3.65 -8.67
N PRO A 307 15.60 -3.63 -9.83
CA PRO A 307 15.77 -4.68 -10.85
C PRO A 307 17.21 -4.84 -11.33
N GLU A 308 17.92 -3.73 -11.55
CA GLU A 308 19.25 -3.68 -12.13
C GLU A 308 20.30 -4.26 -11.17
N VAL A 309 20.31 -3.84 -9.90
CA VAL A 309 21.23 -4.40 -8.88
C VAL A 309 20.96 -5.88 -8.59
N ARG A 310 19.68 -6.30 -8.58
CA ARG A 310 19.30 -7.72 -8.44
C ARG A 310 19.72 -8.56 -9.64
N GLN A 311 19.65 -7.99 -10.85
CA GLN A 311 20.08 -8.67 -12.05
C GLN A 311 21.60 -8.84 -12.05
N LEU A 312 22.34 -7.79 -11.68
CA LEU A 312 23.79 -7.83 -11.56
C LEU A 312 24.25 -8.87 -10.54
N GLN A 313 23.72 -8.87 -9.31
CA GLN A 313 24.10 -9.84 -8.28
C GLN A 313 23.77 -11.28 -8.71
N ARG A 314 22.64 -11.51 -9.40
CA ARG A 314 22.30 -12.84 -9.95
C ARG A 314 23.26 -13.29 -11.05
N ARG A 315 23.67 -12.38 -11.94
CA ARG A 315 24.62 -12.70 -13.02
C ARG A 315 26.01 -13.02 -12.48
N LEU A 316 26.49 -12.24 -11.51
CA LEU A 316 27.75 -12.53 -10.82
C LEU A 316 27.68 -13.90 -10.13
N ALA A 317 26.59 -14.19 -9.41
CA ALA A 317 26.40 -15.49 -8.79
C ALA A 317 26.37 -16.65 -9.82
N SER A 318 25.73 -16.47 -10.99
CA SER A 318 25.74 -17.49 -12.05
C SER A 318 27.11 -17.69 -12.70
N ALA A 319 27.98 -16.69 -12.62
CA ALA A 319 29.38 -16.77 -13.05
C ALA A 319 30.31 -17.29 -11.95
N GLY A 320 29.78 -17.74 -10.81
CA GLY A 320 30.57 -18.23 -9.67
C GLY A 320 31.18 -17.13 -8.79
N VAL A 321 30.80 -15.87 -9.01
CA VAL A 321 31.31 -14.73 -8.24
C VAL A 321 30.36 -14.35 -7.12
N SER A 322 30.80 -14.52 -5.88
CA SER A 322 30.06 -14.05 -4.70
C SER A 322 30.12 -12.52 -4.61
N SER A 323 28.99 -11.88 -4.31
CA SER A 323 28.91 -10.44 -4.10
C SER A 323 27.88 -10.07 -3.05
N VAL A 324 28.13 -8.96 -2.37
CA VAL A 324 27.30 -8.42 -1.28
C VAL A 324 26.98 -6.96 -1.52
N VAL A 325 25.88 -6.47 -0.95
CA VAL A 325 25.49 -5.07 -1.02
C VAL A 325 25.76 -4.39 0.32
N GLY A 326 26.47 -3.27 0.28
CA GLY A 326 26.92 -2.54 1.45
C GLY A 326 26.33 -1.15 1.60
N GLY A 327 27.07 -0.27 2.27
CA GLY A 327 26.85 1.18 2.21
C GLY A 327 25.56 1.63 2.84
N SER A 328 24.90 2.55 2.15
CA SER A 328 23.63 3.10 2.59
C SER A 328 22.52 2.02 2.57
N ALA A 329 22.60 1.07 1.64
CA ALA A 329 21.68 -0.07 1.58
C ALA A 329 21.81 -1.02 2.78
N LEU A 330 23.02 -1.27 3.28
CA LEU A 330 23.22 -2.04 4.51
C LEU A 330 22.55 -1.35 5.71
N LEU A 331 22.84 -0.07 5.94
CA LEU A 331 22.23 0.70 7.03
C LEU A 331 20.70 0.71 6.93
N ALA A 332 20.15 0.81 5.72
CA ALA A 332 18.72 0.75 5.50
C ALA A 332 18.12 -0.64 5.75
N SER A 333 18.85 -1.71 5.43
CA SER A 333 18.43 -3.09 5.70
C SER A 333 18.31 -3.40 7.19
N LEU A 334 19.14 -2.75 8.01
CA LEU A 334 19.09 -2.77 9.47
C LEU A 334 18.05 -1.77 10.03
N GLY A 335 17.50 -0.92 9.15
CA GLY A 335 16.55 0.16 9.44
C GLY A 335 17.11 1.28 10.31
N LEU A 336 18.42 1.53 10.17
CA LEU A 336 19.15 2.62 10.81
C LEU A 336 18.97 3.94 10.04
N ILE A 337 18.63 3.86 8.74
CA ILE A 337 18.32 5.02 7.89
C ILE A 337 17.06 4.78 7.04
N ASP A 338 16.44 5.86 6.55
CA ASP A 338 15.21 5.84 5.74
C ASP A 338 15.42 6.16 4.26
N ARG A 339 16.69 6.28 3.81
CA ARG A 339 17.04 6.54 2.41
C ARG A 339 18.36 5.88 2.02
N VAL A 340 18.31 5.03 1.00
CA VAL A 340 19.47 4.53 0.25
C VAL A 340 19.78 5.54 -0.85
N ARG A 341 21.06 5.94 -0.97
CA ARG A 341 21.49 6.96 -1.93
C ARG A 341 21.93 6.32 -3.25
N ASP A 342 22.59 5.19 -3.13
CA ASP A 342 23.42 4.50 -4.11
C ASP A 342 23.44 3.00 -3.79
N TRP A 343 23.80 2.20 -4.80
CA TRP A 343 24.04 0.78 -4.62
C TRP A 343 25.55 0.51 -4.64
N ASP A 344 26.10 0.15 -3.48
CA ASP A 344 27.50 -0.30 -3.35
C ASP A 344 27.54 -1.83 -3.36
N LEU A 345 27.87 -2.43 -4.50
CA LEU A 345 28.05 -3.86 -4.64
C LEU A 345 29.53 -4.21 -4.49
N VAL A 346 29.85 -5.07 -3.52
CA VAL A 346 31.22 -5.45 -3.16
C VAL A 346 31.45 -6.92 -3.50
N THR A 347 32.61 -7.24 -4.06
CA THR A 347 33.02 -8.61 -4.37
C THR A 347 34.52 -8.78 -4.22
N ASP A 348 34.94 -9.97 -3.79
CA ASP A 348 36.34 -10.40 -3.78
C ASP A 348 36.66 -11.34 -4.96
N GLY A 349 35.78 -11.38 -5.97
CA GLY A 349 35.97 -12.17 -7.18
C GLY A 349 37.06 -11.61 -8.11
N ASP A 350 37.40 -12.39 -9.13
CA ASP A 350 38.39 -11.99 -10.14
C ASP A 350 37.96 -10.70 -10.88
N PRO A 351 38.77 -9.62 -10.84
CA PRO A 351 38.50 -8.36 -11.52
C PRO A 351 38.17 -8.49 -13.02
N GLU A 352 38.83 -9.40 -13.74
CA GLU A 352 38.60 -9.57 -15.17
C GLU A 352 37.24 -10.20 -15.45
N LEU A 353 36.91 -11.27 -14.72
CA LEU A 353 35.62 -11.94 -14.78
C LEU A 353 34.47 -11.00 -14.38
N VAL A 354 34.66 -10.21 -13.31
CA VAL A 354 33.66 -9.23 -12.89
C VAL A 354 33.43 -8.17 -13.98
N ALA A 355 34.49 -7.63 -14.57
CA ALA A 355 34.38 -6.66 -15.65
C ALA A 355 33.65 -7.23 -16.88
N GLN A 356 33.91 -8.49 -17.23
CA GLN A 356 33.22 -9.18 -18.31
C GLN A 356 31.71 -9.32 -18.03
N VAL A 357 31.34 -9.79 -16.84
CA VAL A 357 29.93 -9.98 -16.45
C VAL A 357 29.18 -8.64 -16.41
N VAL A 358 29.82 -7.59 -15.86
CA VAL A 358 29.26 -6.24 -15.80
C VAL A 358 29.07 -5.66 -17.21
N GLY A 359 30.03 -5.85 -18.11
CA GLY A 359 29.94 -5.39 -19.50
C GLY A 359 28.79 -6.01 -20.29
N GLN A 360 28.38 -7.24 -19.97
CA GLN A 360 27.26 -7.93 -20.62
C GLN A 360 25.87 -7.39 -20.22
N LEU A 361 25.78 -6.46 -19.25
CA LEU A 361 24.50 -5.89 -18.82
C LEU A 361 23.90 -4.91 -19.82
N GLY A 362 24.71 -4.38 -20.75
CA GLY A 362 24.25 -3.41 -21.76
C GLY A 362 24.04 -2.00 -21.22
N PHE A 363 24.59 -1.68 -20.05
CA PHE A 363 24.63 -0.33 -19.50
C PHE A 363 26.00 0.31 -19.73
N PRO A 364 26.10 1.64 -19.81
CA PRO A 364 27.40 2.33 -19.80
C PRO A 364 28.15 2.05 -18.50
N VAL A 365 29.42 1.71 -18.61
CA VAL A 365 30.29 1.38 -17.47
C VAL A 365 31.52 2.27 -17.49
N GLN A 366 31.76 2.97 -16.38
CA GLN A 366 32.99 3.74 -16.18
C GLN A 366 33.93 3.00 -15.24
N ARG A 367 35.17 2.78 -15.67
CA ARG A 367 36.22 2.19 -14.83
C ARG A 367 36.91 3.30 -14.04
N ARG A 368 36.94 3.17 -12.72
CA ARG A 368 37.63 4.07 -11.79
C ARG A 368 38.75 3.33 -11.08
N GLY A 369 39.91 3.97 -10.99
CA GLY A 369 41.05 3.48 -10.24
C GLY A 369 41.05 3.98 -8.78
N PRO A 370 42.09 3.65 -8.01
CA PRO A 370 42.28 4.14 -6.64
C PRO A 370 42.21 5.68 -6.58
N SER A 371 41.49 6.22 -5.60
CA SER A 371 41.37 7.67 -5.41
C SER A 371 41.10 8.04 -3.95
N GLY A 372 41.75 9.09 -3.43
CA GLY A 372 41.51 9.60 -2.08
C GLY A 372 41.78 8.55 -1.00
N VAL A 373 40.74 8.14 -0.27
CA VAL A 373 40.78 7.06 0.75
C VAL A 373 40.55 5.67 0.12
N PHE A 374 39.94 5.60 -1.06
CA PHE A 374 39.68 4.35 -1.76
C PHE A 374 40.96 3.84 -2.42
N ARG A 375 41.41 2.66 -1.99
CA ARG A 375 42.59 1.96 -2.52
C ARG A 375 42.23 0.73 -3.36
N THR A 376 40.93 0.46 -3.51
CA THR A 376 40.36 -0.57 -4.38
C THR A 376 40.94 -0.50 -5.79
N ALA A 377 41.53 -1.61 -6.25
CA ALA A 377 42.19 -1.69 -7.55
C ALA A 377 41.23 -1.52 -8.73
N LEU A 378 39.98 -1.94 -8.58
CA LEU A 378 38.94 -1.82 -9.59
C LEU A 378 37.61 -1.39 -8.99
N CYS A 379 37.14 -0.22 -9.42
CA CYS A 379 35.75 0.20 -9.25
C CYS A 379 35.11 0.34 -10.63
N LEU A 380 33.96 -0.30 -10.84
CA LEU A 380 33.15 -0.17 -12.04
C LEU A 380 31.83 0.51 -11.70
N THR A 381 31.60 1.68 -12.28
CA THR A 381 30.38 2.45 -12.07
C THR A 381 29.44 2.21 -13.23
N VAL A 382 28.32 1.55 -12.95
CA VAL A 382 27.29 1.21 -13.93
C VAL A 382 26.22 2.30 -13.91
N ALA A 383 26.07 3.03 -15.01
CA ALA A 383 25.03 4.05 -15.18
C ALA A 383 23.68 3.39 -15.54
N ALA A 384 22.97 2.93 -14.51
CA ALA A 384 21.71 2.20 -14.62
C ALA A 384 20.51 3.16 -14.77
N ARG A 385 20.29 3.67 -15.98
CA ARG A 385 19.18 4.56 -16.36
C ARG A 385 19.09 5.81 -15.46
N ASP A 386 18.37 5.71 -14.34
CA ASP A 386 18.06 6.81 -13.42
C ASP A 386 18.93 6.80 -12.14
N HIS A 387 19.88 5.87 -12.02
CA HIS A 387 20.75 5.73 -10.85
C HIS A 387 22.08 5.07 -11.20
N GLU A 388 23.03 5.12 -10.27
CA GLU A 388 24.35 4.50 -10.41
C GLU A 388 24.50 3.30 -9.47
N ILE A 389 25.26 2.31 -9.92
CA ILE A 389 25.66 1.15 -9.13
C ILE A 389 27.19 1.09 -9.16
N ASP A 390 27.82 1.19 -8.00
CA ASP A 390 29.26 1.04 -7.87
C ASP A 390 29.59 -0.41 -7.54
N VAL A 391 30.40 -1.04 -8.39
CA VAL A 391 30.91 -2.40 -8.22
C VAL A 391 32.37 -2.32 -7.78
N LEU A 392 32.61 -2.62 -6.51
CA LEU A 392 33.90 -2.56 -5.85
C LEU A 392 34.51 -3.97 -5.81
N VAL A 393 35.60 -4.18 -6.54
CA VAL A 393 36.31 -5.46 -6.60
C VAL A 393 37.57 -5.41 -5.74
N GLY A 394 37.64 -6.28 -4.73
CA GLY A 394 38.71 -6.26 -3.74
C GLY A 394 38.71 -4.94 -2.96
N PHE A 395 37.59 -4.66 -2.28
CA PHE A 395 37.36 -3.37 -1.63
C PHE A 395 38.41 -3.08 -0.57
N GLN A 396 39.13 -1.97 -0.74
CA GLN A 396 40.27 -1.60 0.07
C GLN A 396 40.27 -0.11 0.39
N LEU A 397 40.63 0.21 1.63
CA LEU A 397 40.68 1.59 2.12
C LEU A 397 42.05 1.90 2.72
N ALA A 398 42.48 3.17 2.59
CA ALA A 398 43.66 3.65 3.28
C ALA A 398 43.37 3.80 4.78
N GLY A 399 44.21 3.19 5.61
CA GLY A 399 44.19 3.33 7.07
C GLY A 399 45.51 3.86 7.62
N PRO A 400 45.59 4.10 8.94
CA PRO A 400 46.76 4.72 9.58
C PRO A 400 48.06 3.92 9.40
N ALA A 401 47.97 2.60 9.31
CA ALA A 401 49.10 1.67 9.22
C ALA A 401 49.30 1.05 7.82
N GLY A 402 48.53 1.49 6.81
CA GLY A 402 48.59 0.93 5.45
C GLY A 402 47.22 0.73 4.82
N VAL A 403 47.16 -0.10 3.77
CA VAL A 403 45.91 -0.44 3.08
C VAL A 403 45.19 -1.56 3.83
N VAL A 404 43.92 -1.35 4.15
CA VAL A 404 43.07 -2.30 4.89
C VAL A 404 42.02 -2.89 3.94
N PRO A 405 41.97 -4.23 3.78
CA PRO A 405 40.93 -4.88 3.00
C PRO A 405 39.61 -4.94 3.78
N ILE A 406 38.50 -4.71 3.07
CA ILE A 406 37.14 -4.84 3.59
C ILE A 406 36.48 -6.01 2.85
N PRO A 407 36.44 -7.21 3.45
CA PRO A 407 36.01 -8.42 2.76
C PRO A 407 34.51 -8.41 2.43
N ALA A 408 34.15 -9.03 1.31
CA ALA A 408 32.79 -9.15 0.79
C ALA A 408 32.00 -10.29 1.46
N TYR A 409 32.05 -10.38 2.79
CA TYR A 409 31.42 -11.52 3.48
C TYR A 409 29.89 -11.42 3.48
N PRO A 410 29.19 -12.52 3.11
CA PRO A 410 27.74 -12.53 3.03
C PRO A 410 27.11 -12.46 4.43
N GLY A 411 26.13 -11.56 4.55
CA GLY A 411 25.26 -11.37 5.71
C GLY A 411 23.81 -11.70 5.39
N ALA A 412 22.88 -10.96 6.01
CA ALA A 412 21.45 -11.16 5.85
C ALA A 412 20.96 -10.86 4.42
N ARG A 413 19.77 -11.36 4.06
CA ARG A 413 19.09 -10.99 2.82
C ARG A 413 18.11 -9.85 3.06
N TRP A 414 18.13 -8.85 2.18
CA TRP A 414 17.18 -7.74 2.21
C TRP A 414 16.77 -7.35 0.80
N GLN A 415 15.47 -7.20 0.55
CA GLN A 415 14.95 -6.91 -0.80
C GLN A 415 15.50 -7.88 -1.86
N GLY A 416 15.68 -9.16 -1.52
CA GLY A 416 16.23 -10.19 -2.43
C GLY A 416 17.70 -9.99 -2.82
N LEU A 417 18.41 -9.09 -2.14
CA LEU A 417 19.86 -8.90 -2.25
C LEU A 417 20.56 -9.56 -1.06
N THR A 418 21.75 -10.09 -1.29
CA THR A 418 22.67 -10.50 -0.22
C THR A 418 23.40 -9.27 0.30
N MET A 419 23.24 -8.96 1.58
CA MET A 419 23.85 -7.79 2.20
C MET A 419 25.23 -8.13 2.75
N ALA A 420 26.09 -7.13 2.87
CA ALA A 420 27.35 -7.25 3.59
C ALA A 420 27.08 -7.41 5.09
N ARG A 421 28.08 -7.87 5.83
CA ARG A 421 28.00 -7.93 7.28
C ARG A 421 28.25 -6.54 7.92
N PRO A 422 27.60 -6.23 9.06
CA PRO A 422 27.74 -4.94 9.74
C PRO A 422 29.17 -4.59 10.18
N GLN A 423 29.97 -5.58 10.62
CA GLN A 423 31.31 -5.38 11.18
C GLN A 423 32.28 -4.78 10.15
N GLU A 424 32.18 -5.23 8.91
CA GLU A 424 33.05 -4.88 7.80
C GLU A 424 32.76 -3.44 7.34
N TRP A 425 31.49 -3.03 7.41
CA TRP A 425 31.07 -1.68 7.07
C TRP A 425 31.26 -0.67 8.21
N GLU A 426 31.23 -1.11 9.46
CA GLU A 426 31.63 -0.29 10.61
C GLU A 426 33.09 0.15 10.44
N LEU A 427 34.00 -0.80 10.21
CA LEU A 427 35.40 -0.54 9.90
C LEU A 427 35.56 0.36 8.66
N ALA A 428 34.84 0.06 7.58
CA ALA A 428 34.89 0.86 6.36
C ALA A 428 34.47 2.32 6.61
N TYR A 429 33.43 2.57 7.39
CA TYR A 429 32.99 3.91 7.74
C TYR A 429 34.00 4.67 8.60
N ARG A 430 34.65 4.00 9.58
CA ARG A 430 35.75 4.63 10.34
C ARG A 430 36.88 5.08 9.42
N LEU A 431 37.33 4.20 8.52
CA LEU A 431 38.42 4.50 7.59
C LEU A 431 38.06 5.59 6.57
N MET A 432 36.80 5.64 6.13
CA MET A 432 36.29 6.70 5.25
C MET A 432 36.09 8.07 5.94
N GLY A 433 36.42 8.20 7.24
CA GLY A 433 36.22 9.43 8.00
C GLY A 433 34.74 9.74 8.25
N ARG A 434 33.91 8.71 8.41
CA ARG A 434 32.47 8.81 8.73
C ARG A 434 32.17 8.16 10.10
N PRO A 435 32.78 8.67 11.19
CA PRO A 435 32.66 8.05 12.51
C PRO A 435 31.21 7.94 12.98
N GLU A 436 30.36 8.91 12.63
CA GLU A 436 28.93 8.90 12.98
C GLU A 436 28.19 7.68 12.44
N ARG A 437 28.56 7.17 11.26
CA ARG A 437 27.95 5.97 10.70
C ARG A 437 28.52 4.69 11.29
N ALA A 438 29.80 4.70 11.65
CA ALA A 438 30.44 3.58 12.32
C ALA A 438 29.82 3.36 13.70
N THR A 439 29.68 4.41 14.51
CA THR A 439 29.06 4.34 15.84
C THR A 439 27.64 3.78 15.76
N VAL A 440 26.85 4.17 14.76
CA VAL A 440 25.47 3.64 14.59
C VAL A 440 25.45 2.13 14.31
N LEU A 441 26.44 1.59 13.60
CA LEU A 441 26.58 0.14 13.40
C LEU A 441 27.10 -0.57 14.65
N GLU A 442 28.04 0.06 15.37
CA GLU A 442 28.58 -0.43 16.64
C GLU A 442 27.48 -0.58 17.70
N ASP A 443 26.64 0.46 17.88
CA ASP A 443 25.48 0.44 18.77
C ASP A 443 24.49 -0.66 18.41
N PHE A 444 24.23 -0.84 17.11
CA PHE A 444 23.36 -1.90 16.61
C PHE A 444 23.91 -3.31 16.92
N MET A 445 25.22 -3.51 16.76
CA MET A 445 25.89 -4.78 17.05
C MET A 445 25.97 -5.06 18.56
N ALA A 446 26.08 -4.01 19.38
CA ALA A 446 26.10 -4.11 20.85
C ALA A 446 24.72 -4.41 21.47
N GLY A 447 23.65 -4.45 20.66
CA GLY A 447 22.29 -4.76 21.12
C GLY A 447 21.48 -3.56 21.64
N GLY A 448 21.92 -2.33 21.38
CA GLY A 448 21.21 -1.12 21.79
C GLY A 448 20.00 -0.83 20.90
N GLU A 449 18.80 -0.78 21.49
CA GLU A 449 17.68 -0.04 20.89
C GLU A 449 18.12 1.40 20.63
N VAL A 450 18.25 1.79 19.36
CA VAL A 450 18.59 3.16 18.97
C VAL A 450 17.47 4.10 19.45
N GLY A 451 17.65 4.63 20.65
CA GLY A 451 16.76 5.55 21.33
C GLY A 451 16.48 6.80 20.52
N ALA A 452 15.22 7.21 20.50
CA ALA A 452 14.68 8.28 19.67
C ALA A 452 15.12 9.72 20.07
N SER A 453 16.20 9.91 20.82
CA SER A 453 16.56 11.20 21.41
C SER A 453 17.54 12.05 20.60
N ASP A 454 18.36 11.51 19.70
CA ASP A 454 19.46 12.32 19.09
C ASP A 454 19.27 12.75 17.62
N ARG A 455 18.04 12.63 17.08
CA ARG A 455 17.75 12.93 15.66
C ARG A 455 17.66 14.43 15.30
N ARG A 456 18.23 15.34 16.11
CA ARG A 456 18.23 16.79 15.83
C ARG A 456 19.57 17.37 15.38
N GLY A 457 20.68 16.63 15.43
CA GLY A 457 22.02 17.17 15.16
C GLY A 457 22.43 17.32 13.69
N SER A 458 22.22 16.34 12.81
CA SER A 458 22.94 16.30 11.52
C SER A 458 22.24 17.00 10.33
N ARG A 459 21.51 18.10 10.56
CA ARG A 459 20.78 18.78 9.47
C ARG A 459 21.56 19.86 8.71
N ASN A 460 22.80 20.15 9.07
CA ASN A 460 23.70 20.98 8.27
C ASN A 460 25.12 20.42 8.36
N GLY A 461 25.68 20.02 7.22
CA GLY A 461 27.00 19.41 7.04
C GLY A 461 27.10 18.78 5.67
#